data_AF-A0A8B9L3T9-F1
#
_entry.id   AF-A0A8B9L3T9-F1
#
_cell.length_a   1.000
_cell.length_b   1.000
_cell.length_c   1.000
_cell.angle_alpha   90.00
_cell.angle_beta   90.00
_cell.angle_gamma   90.00
#
_symmetry.space_group_name_H-M   'P 1'
#
loop_
_entity.id
_entity.type
_entity.pdbx_description
1 polymer ?
#
loop_
_entity_poly.entity_id
_entity_poly.type
_entity_poly.pdbx_seq_one_letter_code
_entity_poly.pdbx_strand_id
1 'polypeptide(L)'
;MKLGGHIFLQDIKVCRLEAMQFALQLEKKVNQALLDLHKIATDKEDPHLCDFLESHYLKEQVELIKKLGDHITNLTKMDASNNKMAEYLFDKHTLES
;
A
#
# COMPACT_ATOMS: atom_id res chain seq x y z
N MET A 1 13.93 -42.26 -9.44
CA MET A 1 13.43 -40.94 -9.86
C MET A 1 12.80 -40.25 -8.65
N LYS A 2 13.26 -39.01 -8.33
CA LYS A 2 12.55 -37.89 -7.67
C LYS A 2 11.98 -38.08 -6.24
N LEU A 3 12.14 -37.19 -5.24
CA LEU A 3 12.72 -35.84 -5.11
C LEU A 3 13.11 -35.65 -3.63
N GLY A 4 14.41 -35.60 -3.32
CA GLY A 4 14.95 -35.12 -2.05
C GLY A 4 14.97 -33.59 -2.00
N GLY A 5 13.79 -32.96 -2.08
CA GLY A 5 13.67 -31.51 -2.05
C GLY A 5 13.78 -30.98 -0.63
N HIS A 6 14.96 -30.55 -0.20
CA HIS A 6 15.08 -29.58 0.88
C HIS A 6 14.38 -28.30 0.42
N ILE A 7 13.16 -28.05 0.91
CA ILE A 7 12.49 -26.78 0.70
C ILE A 7 13.23 -25.78 1.57
N PHE A 8 14.21 -25.09 0.99
CA PHE A 8 14.75 -23.87 1.59
C PHE A 8 13.66 -22.82 1.40
N LEU A 9 12.79 -22.69 2.41
CA LEU A 9 11.98 -21.50 2.57
C LEU A 9 12.99 -20.37 2.82
N GLN A 10 13.43 -19.71 1.75
CA GLN A 10 13.94 -18.37 1.90
C GLN A 10 12.75 -17.58 2.44
N ASP A 11 12.78 -17.26 3.73
CA ASP A 11 12.02 -16.14 4.25
C ASP A 11 12.33 -14.99 3.30
N ILE A 12 11.37 -14.64 2.43
CA ILE A 12 11.45 -13.39 1.69
C ILE A 12 11.25 -12.34 2.77
N LYS A 13 12.34 -11.97 3.41
CA LYS A 13 12.37 -10.92 4.41
C LYS A 13 12.31 -9.61 3.65
N VAL A 14 11.15 -9.32 3.05
CA VAL A 14 10.85 -8.00 2.53
C VAL A 14 10.95 -7.09 3.74
N CYS A 15 11.88 -6.14 3.70
CA CYS A 15 11.96 -5.16 4.78
C CYS A 15 10.61 -4.45 4.83
N ARG A 16 10.07 -4.16 6.02
CA ARG A 16 8.77 -3.49 6.16
C ARG A 16 8.67 -2.21 5.34
N LEU A 17 9.79 -1.50 5.20
CA LEU A 17 9.91 -0.35 4.31
C LEU A 17 9.62 -0.71 2.84
N GLU A 18 10.23 -1.78 2.33
CA GLU A 18 10.02 -2.27 0.96
C GLU A 18 8.57 -2.76 0.75
N ALA A 19 7.98 -3.43 1.75
CA ALA A 19 6.60 -3.88 1.71
C ALA A 19 5.62 -2.69 1.64
N MET A 20 5.84 -1.66 2.48
CA MET A 20 5.05 -0.43 2.48
C MET A 20 5.23 0.36 1.18
N GLN A 21 6.45 0.41 0.63
CA GLN A 21 6.70 1.03 -0.68
C GLN A 21 5.97 0.29 -1.80
N PHE A 22 5.96 -1.04 -1.79
CA PHE A 22 5.22 -1.83 -2.77
C PHE A 22 3.71 -1.62 -2.65
N ALA A 23 3.17 -1.63 -1.42
CA ALA A 23 1.77 -1.32 -1.16
C ALA A 23 1.39 0.08 -1.67
N LEU A 24 2.22 1.10 -1.41
CA LEU A 24 1.99 2.46 -1.92
C LEU A 24 1.95 2.51 -3.45
N GLN A 25 2.83 1.77 -4.13
CA GLN A 25 2.82 1.70 -5.60
C GLN A 25 1.56 1.01 -6.13
N LEU A 26 1.09 -0.04 -5.44
CA LEU A 26 -0.15 -0.72 -5.80
C LEU A 26 -1.35 0.21 -5.62
N GLU A 27 -1.46 0.90 -4.49
CA GLU A 27 -2.57 1.82 -4.21
C GLU A 27 -2.62 2.99 -5.21
N LYS A 28 -1.45 3.52 -5.61
CA LYS A 28 -1.37 4.54 -6.66
C LYS A 28 -1.91 4.03 -8.01
N LYS A 29 -1.63 2.77 -8.36
CA LYS A 29 -2.17 2.17 -9.60
C LYS A 29 -3.68 1.97 -9.52
N VAL A 30 -4.20 1.53 -8.37
CA VAL A 30 -5.65 1.39 -8.15
C VAL A 30 -6.32 2.75 -8.24
N ASN A 31 -5.76 3.78 -7.59
CA ASN A 31 -6.29 5.15 -7.66
C ASN A 31 -6.28 5.69 -9.09
N GLN A 32 -5.21 5.44 -9.86
CA GLN A 32 -5.18 5.83 -11.28
C GLN A 32 -6.27 5.14 -12.09
N ALA A 33 -6.47 3.84 -11.90
CA ALA A 33 -7.53 3.11 -12.59
C ALA A 33 -8.94 3.63 -12.25
N LEU A 34 -9.16 4.04 -10.98
CA LEU A 34 -10.41 4.67 -10.55
C LEU A 34 -10.61 6.06 -11.17
N LEU A 35 -9.56 6.87 -11.28
CA LEU A 35 -9.60 8.16 -11.97
C LEU A 35 -9.89 7.99 -13.47
N ASP A 36 -9.28 7.00 -14.10
CA ASP A 36 -9.53 6.69 -15.52
C ASP A 36 -10.98 6.25 -15.73
N LEU A 37 -11.53 5.43 -14.81
CA LEU A 37 -12.93 5.02 -14.85
C LEU A 37 -13.89 6.20 -14.61
N HIS A 38 -13.57 7.09 -13.66
CA HIS A 38 -14.34 8.30 -13.40
C HIS A 38 -14.37 9.23 -14.62
N LYS A 39 -13.23 9.37 -15.31
CA LYS A 39 -13.16 10.11 -16.56
C LYS A 39 -14.05 9.48 -17.64
N ILE A 40 -14.04 8.17 -17.78
CA ILE A 40 -14.92 7.47 -18.74
C ILE A 40 -16.40 7.71 -18.37
N ALA A 41 -16.77 7.64 -17.09
CA ALA A 41 -18.13 7.92 -16.62
C ALA A 41 -18.55 9.36 -16.94
N THR A 42 -17.64 10.31 -16.75
CA THR A 42 -17.83 11.73 -17.10
C THR A 42 -18.04 11.90 -18.61
N ASP A 43 -17.20 11.28 -19.43
CA ASP A 43 -17.30 11.31 -20.91
C ASP A 43 -18.59 10.64 -21.43
N LYS A 44 -19.19 9.76 -20.63
CA LYS A 44 -20.47 9.09 -20.92
C LYS A 44 -21.68 9.78 -20.30
N GLU A 45 -21.48 10.93 -19.66
CA GLU A 45 -22.54 11.69 -18.97
C GLU A 45 -23.30 10.83 -17.95
N ASP A 46 -22.59 9.97 -17.21
CA ASP A 46 -23.15 9.16 -16.11
C ASP A 46 -22.81 9.78 -14.75
N PRO A 47 -23.63 10.73 -14.25
CA PRO A 47 -23.39 11.40 -12.97
C PRO A 47 -23.51 10.45 -11.77
N HIS A 48 -24.33 9.41 -11.86
CA HIS A 48 -24.51 8.47 -10.77
C HIS A 48 -23.22 7.65 -10.54
N LEU A 49 -22.58 7.18 -11.62
CA LEU A 49 -21.30 6.49 -11.51
C LEU A 49 -20.18 7.42 -11.03
N CYS A 50 -20.16 8.69 -11.46
CA CYS A 50 -19.19 9.67 -10.97
C CYS A 50 -19.32 9.87 -9.44
N ASP A 51 -20.52 10.16 -8.96
CA ASP A 51 -20.80 10.35 -7.53
C ASP A 51 -20.45 9.11 -6.70
N PHE A 52 -20.74 7.92 -7.23
CA PHE A 52 -20.41 6.65 -6.59
C PHE A 52 -18.89 6.47 -6.44
N LEU A 53 -18.11 6.73 -7.49
CA LEU A 53 -16.65 6.60 -7.45
C LEU A 53 -16.02 7.64 -6.52
N GLU A 54 -16.52 8.88 -6.52
CA GLU A 54 -16.03 9.94 -5.64
C GLU A 54 -16.31 9.65 -4.16
N SER A 55 -17.55 9.25 -3.85
CA SER A 55 -18.02 9.09 -2.47
C SER A 55 -17.46 7.83 -1.81
N HIS A 56 -17.29 6.75 -2.56
CA HIS A 56 -16.95 5.44 -1.99
C HIS A 56 -15.49 5.01 -2.20
N TYR A 57 -14.78 5.55 -3.20
CA TYR A 57 -13.45 5.04 -3.55
C TYR A 57 -12.39 6.12 -3.58
N LEU A 58 -12.58 7.20 -4.35
CA LEU A 58 -11.52 8.18 -4.59
C LEU A 58 -11.07 8.89 -3.30
N LYS A 59 -12.00 9.21 -2.39
CA LYS A 59 -11.66 9.79 -1.09
C LYS A 59 -10.82 8.83 -0.25
N GLU A 60 -11.26 7.57 -0.14
CA GLU A 60 -10.56 6.55 0.66
C GLU A 60 -9.16 6.26 0.10
N GLN A 61 -9.02 6.17 -1.22
CA GLN A 61 -7.72 5.94 -1.86
C GLN A 61 -6.71 7.06 -1.54
N VAL A 62 -7.14 8.33 -1.56
CA VAL A 62 -6.25 9.46 -1.23
C VAL A 62 -5.80 9.39 0.23
N GLU A 63 -6.71 9.05 1.14
CA GLU A 63 -6.40 8.88 2.57
C GLU A 63 -5.44 7.70 2.81
N LEU A 64 -5.64 6.56 2.15
CA LEU A 64 -4.77 5.38 2.23
C LEU A 64 -3.37 5.66 1.67
N ILE A 65 -3.28 6.29 0.49
CA ILE A 65 -2.00 6.67 -0.12
C ILE A 65 -1.21 7.59 0.81
N LYS A 66 -1.89 8.56 1.44
CA LYS A 66 -1.26 9.45 2.43
C LYS A 66 -0.75 8.66 3.64
N LYS A 67 -1.59 7.81 4.23
CA LYS A 67 -1.23 7.00 5.40
C LYS A 67 -0.01 6.11 5.13
N LEU A 68 0.03 5.46 3.96
CA LEU A 68 1.20 4.67 3.53
C LEU A 68 2.45 5.54 3.34
N GLY A 69 2.31 6.73 2.77
CA GLY A 69 3.41 7.70 2.64
C GLY A 69 3.98 8.15 4.00
N ASP A 70 3.11 8.40 4.97
CA ASP A 70 3.50 8.75 6.34
C ASP A 70 4.23 7.59 7.03
N HIS A 71 3.74 6.36 6.86
CA HIS A 71 4.40 5.15 7.37
C HIS A 71 5.79 4.94 6.79
N ILE A 72 5.95 5.08 5.46
CA ILE A 72 7.25 5.00 4.79
C ILE A 72 8.19 6.06 5.35
N THR A 73 7.73 7.31 5.46
CA THR A 73 8.53 8.42 5.98
C THR A 73 9.01 8.14 7.41
N ASN A 74 8.14 7.63 8.28
CA ASN A 74 8.47 7.28 9.65
C ASN A 74 9.50 6.13 9.71
N LEU A 75 9.28 5.06 8.94
CA LEU A 75 10.20 3.92 8.86
C LEU A 75 11.59 4.32 8.32
N THR A 76 11.64 5.21 7.33
CA THR A 76 12.91 5.75 6.79
C THR A 76 13.63 6.60 7.83
N LYS A 77 12.92 7.47 8.58
CA LYS A 77 13.53 8.31 9.62
C LYS A 77 14.11 7.50 10.79
N MET A 78 13.52 6.35 11.10
CA MET A 78 13.97 5.51 12.21
C MET A 78 15.12 4.55 11.83
N ASP A 79 15.65 4.64 10.61
CA ASP A 79 16.65 3.71 10.05
C ASP A 79 16.26 2.24 10.32
N ALA A 80 14.98 1.91 10.11
CA ALA A 80 14.47 0.56 10.36
C ALA A 80 15.18 -0.51 9.51
N SER A 81 15.84 -0.11 8.42
CA SER A 81 16.75 -0.95 7.65
C SER A 81 17.93 -1.49 8.45
N ASN A 82 18.51 -0.70 9.36
CA ASN A 82 19.66 -1.08 10.17
C ASN A 82 19.29 -1.37 11.64
N ASN A 83 18.13 -0.93 12.12
CA ASN A 83 17.74 -1.03 13.52
C ASN A 83 16.45 -1.85 13.72
N LYS A 84 16.61 -3.12 14.09
CA LYS A 84 15.48 -4.03 14.41
C LYS A 84 14.57 -3.55 15.55
N MET A 85 15.08 -2.70 16.47
CA MET A 85 14.24 -2.11 17.52
C MET A 85 13.31 -1.03 16.98
N ALA A 86 13.73 -0.29 15.95
CA ALA A 86 12.88 0.69 15.29
C ALA A 86 11.68 0.03 14.61
N GLU A 87 11.88 -1.12 13.97
CA GLU A 87 10.79 -1.90 13.37
C GLU A 87 9.78 -2.39 14.42
N TYR A 88 10.26 -2.92 15.54
CA TYR A 88 9.38 -3.36 16.65
C TYR A 88 8.56 -2.21 17.27
N LEU A 89 9.19 -1.04 17.48
CA LEU A 89 8.50 0.13 18.03
C LEU A 89 7.46 0.69 17.05
N PHE A 90 7.74 0.68 15.75
CA PHE A 90 6.79 1.09 14.74
C PHE A 90 5.52 0.23 14.78
N ASP A 91 5.66 -1.10 14.91
CA ASP A 91 4.52 -2.02 14.97
C ASP A 91 3.60 -1.75 16.14
N LYS A 92 4.19 -1.67 17.34
CA LYS A 92 3.44 -1.47 18.58
C LYS A 92 2.67 -0.15 18.61
N HIS A 93 3.21 0.90 17.99
CA HIS A 93 2.63 2.24 18.08
C HIS A 93 1.79 2.64 16.87
N THR A 94 1.97 1.98 15.73
CA THR A 94 1.37 2.42 14.47
C THR A 94 0.39 1.40 13.89
N LEU A 95 0.56 0.11 14.19
CA LEU A 95 -0.29 -0.97 13.64
C LEU A 95 -1.29 -1.53 14.68
N GLU A 96 -1.09 -1.28 15.97
CA GLU A 96 -2.02 -1.67 17.05
C GLU A 96 -3.04 -0.56 17.42
N SER A 97 -3.13 0.54 16.65
CA SER A 97 -4.10 1.63 16.86
C SER A 97 -5.21 1.67 15.82
#